data_AF-A0A9E3GR77-F1
#
_entry.id   AF-A0A9E3GR77-F1
#
_cell.length_a   1.000
_cell.length_b   1.000
_cell.length_c   1.000
_cell.angle_alpha   90.00
_cell.angle_beta   90.00
_cell.angle_gamma   90.00
#
_symmetry.space_group_name_H-M   'P 1'
#
loop_
_entity.id
_entity.type
_entity.pdbx_description
1 polymer ?
#
loop_
_entity_poly.entity_id
_entity_poly.type
_entity_poly.pdbx_seq_one_letter_code
_entity_poly.pdbx_strand_id
1 'polypeptide(L)'
;MNEPITVAGVAVAPGERRDVTPVASESYTGDRTTIPMAVLNGIGDGPRVFVTAAIHGDELNGIGVCRELLGRLDPSQLSGILIVVPIVNVLGAQIHSRYLPDRRDLNRTFPGSHGGSMAARIAKLLMEEVVTGSDVGIDLHTAANRRTNVPQMRVRTEDERTMELAIAFGAPYVLDASLRPGSLREIAVDLDVPVLTYEGGEALRFDDRAIATATDGVLRTLHYLGMIPSGPPPPQEPPIVMHESRWLRAERGGIVDLHVGMGDRVEEGQPLWTTTSPLGAERATMESPHDGIVIGGTTLPLVSPGEAILHIGIPGEGWAGYEDDPSAEEDDAEDLEPT
;
A
#
# COMPACT_ATOMS: atom_id res chain seq x y z
N MET A 1 18.55 -22.45 -14.48
CA MET A 1 17.15 -22.86 -14.73
C MET A 1 16.59 -23.17 -13.38
N ASN A 2 15.45 -22.59 -13.05
CA ASN A 2 14.96 -22.64 -11.68
C ASN A 2 14.64 -24.09 -11.26
N GLU A 3 14.63 -24.36 -9.96
CA GLU A 3 14.22 -25.67 -9.43
C GLU A 3 12.74 -25.64 -9.01
N PRO A 4 12.06 -26.80 -8.93
CA PRO A 4 10.72 -26.86 -8.35
C PRO A 4 10.70 -26.35 -6.91
N ILE A 5 9.75 -25.46 -6.58
CA ILE A 5 9.50 -25.01 -5.21
C ILE A 5 8.28 -25.72 -4.63
N THR A 6 8.29 -25.97 -3.32
CA THR A 6 7.10 -26.42 -2.58
C THR A 6 6.60 -25.31 -1.69
N VAL A 7 5.32 -24.94 -1.83
CA VAL A 7 4.62 -23.99 -0.97
C VAL A 7 3.35 -24.66 -0.47
N ALA A 8 3.13 -24.67 0.84
CA ALA A 8 1.99 -25.31 1.49
C ALA A 8 1.81 -26.79 1.10
N GLY A 9 2.92 -27.51 0.90
CA GLY A 9 2.93 -28.91 0.46
C GLY A 9 2.59 -29.13 -1.02
N VAL A 10 2.43 -28.07 -1.82
CA VAL A 10 2.20 -28.15 -3.27
C VAL A 10 3.50 -27.81 -4.00
N ALA A 11 4.01 -28.78 -4.77
CA ALA A 11 5.14 -28.55 -5.68
C ALA A 11 4.70 -27.76 -6.92
N VAL A 12 5.51 -26.79 -7.34
CA VAL A 12 5.32 -25.93 -8.50
C VAL A 12 6.57 -26.00 -9.37
N ALA A 13 6.44 -26.55 -10.58
CA ALA A 13 7.56 -26.74 -11.49
C ALA A 13 7.98 -25.42 -12.17
N PRO A 14 9.22 -25.30 -12.68
CA PRO A 14 9.63 -24.14 -13.47
C PRO A 14 8.73 -23.92 -14.69
N GLY A 15 8.36 -22.66 -14.95
CA GLY A 15 7.40 -22.28 -15.99
C GLY A 15 5.94 -22.56 -15.62
N GLU A 16 5.65 -22.95 -14.38
CA GLU A 16 4.29 -23.24 -13.90
C GLU A 16 3.77 -22.14 -12.96
N ARG A 17 2.46 -21.93 -13.01
CA ARG A 17 1.71 -21.26 -11.95
C ARG A 17 0.77 -22.26 -11.29
N ARG A 18 0.73 -22.25 -9.95
CA ARG A 18 -0.30 -22.96 -9.18
C ARG A 18 -0.94 -22.05 -8.15
N ASP A 19 -2.25 -22.22 -8.00
CA ASP A 19 -2.98 -21.64 -6.89
C ASP A 19 -2.96 -22.64 -5.72
N VAL A 20 -2.60 -22.16 -4.53
CA VAL A 20 -2.48 -22.95 -3.29
C VAL A 20 -3.36 -22.33 -2.21
N THR A 21 -3.99 -23.16 -1.39
CA THR A 21 -4.95 -22.71 -0.37
C THR A 21 -4.66 -23.38 0.98
N PRO A 22 -3.53 -23.08 1.64
CA PRO A 22 -3.23 -23.63 2.95
C PRO A 22 -4.33 -23.32 3.97
N VAL A 23 -4.60 -24.29 4.84
CA VAL A 23 -5.58 -24.14 5.92
C VAL A 23 -4.97 -23.27 7.02
N ALA A 24 -5.61 -22.14 7.30
CA ALA A 24 -5.17 -21.19 8.31
C ALA A 24 -5.97 -21.29 9.61
N SER A 25 -7.23 -21.70 9.53
CA SER A 25 -8.10 -21.89 10.69
C SER A 25 -9.27 -22.83 10.38
N GLU A 26 -10.05 -23.17 11.41
CA GLU A 26 -11.28 -23.95 11.31
C GLU A 26 -12.38 -23.29 12.14
N SER A 27 -13.62 -23.28 11.63
CA SER A 27 -14.79 -22.78 12.35
C SER A 27 -15.25 -23.76 13.43
N TYR A 28 -16.18 -23.34 14.30
CA TYR A 28 -16.80 -24.23 15.29
C TYR A 28 -17.66 -25.34 14.67
N THR A 29 -18.04 -25.22 13.38
CA THR A 29 -18.73 -26.24 12.59
C THR A 29 -17.76 -27.19 11.87
N GLY A 30 -16.45 -26.94 11.94
CA GLY A 30 -15.42 -27.73 11.26
C GLY A 30 -15.09 -27.25 9.84
N ASP A 31 -15.61 -26.10 9.42
CA ASP A 31 -15.33 -25.53 8.10
C ASP A 31 -13.92 -24.92 8.08
N ARG A 32 -13.14 -25.29 7.08
CA ARG A 32 -11.75 -24.81 6.93
C ARG A 32 -11.73 -23.41 6.34
N THR A 33 -11.05 -22.50 7.03
CA THR A 33 -10.64 -21.22 6.47
C THR A 33 -9.27 -21.38 5.83
N THR A 34 -9.19 -21.13 4.53
CA THR A 34 -7.94 -21.20 3.76
C THR A 34 -7.49 -19.81 3.33
N ILE A 35 -6.20 -19.63 3.11
CA ILE A 35 -5.62 -18.40 2.56
C ILE A 35 -5.26 -18.64 1.10
N PRO A 36 -5.91 -18.00 0.12
CA PRO A 36 -5.59 -18.19 -1.28
C PRO A 36 -4.26 -17.52 -1.62
N MET A 37 -3.38 -18.26 -2.29
CA MET A 37 -2.10 -17.77 -2.79
C MET A 37 -1.88 -18.28 -4.21
N ALA A 38 -1.26 -17.48 -5.06
CA ALA A 38 -0.77 -17.91 -6.36
C ALA A 38 0.75 -17.96 -6.33
N VAL A 39 1.33 -19.08 -6.75
CA VAL A 39 2.77 -19.30 -6.82
C VAL A 39 3.15 -19.42 -8.28
N LEU A 40 3.97 -18.49 -8.77
CA LEU A 40 4.53 -18.50 -10.11
C LEU A 40 6.01 -18.86 -9.99
N ASN A 41 6.41 -19.97 -10.61
CA ASN A 41 7.80 -20.39 -10.67
C ASN A 41 8.34 -20.12 -12.07
N GLY A 42 9.27 -19.18 -12.18
CA GLY A 42 9.91 -18.81 -13.44
C GLY A 42 10.81 -19.90 -14.02
N ILE A 43 11.08 -19.83 -15.33
CA ILE A 43 12.07 -20.72 -15.96
C ILE A 43 13.51 -20.26 -15.72
N GLY A 44 13.71 -18.94 -15.57
CA GLY A 44 14.99 -18.32 -15.32
C GLY A 44 15.36 -18.35 -13.83
N ASP A 45 16.66 -18.34 -13.54
CA ASP A 45 17.15 -18.16 -12.17
C ASP A 45 16.97 -16.69 -11.78
N GLY A 46 16.53 -16.44 -10.54
CA GLY A 46 16.24 -15.09 -10.07
C GLY A 46 15.75 -15.08 -8.63
N PRO A 47 15.45 -13.90 -8.08
CA PRO A 47 15.03 -13.75 -6.70
C PRO A 47 13.64 -14.33 -6.46
N ARG A 48 13.33 -14.61 -5.20
CA ARG A 48 11.99 -14.92 -4.72
C ARG A 48 11.36 -13.66 -4.14
N VAL A 49 10.24 -13.24 -4.72
CA VAL A 49 9.49 -12.05 -4.29
C VAL A 49 8.11 -12.46 -3.82
N PHE A 50 7.60 -11.80 -2.78
CA PHE A 50 6.20 -11.91 -2.41
C PHE A 50 5.45 -10.60 -2.55
N VAL A 51 4.16 -10.70 -2.87
CA VAL A 51 3.21 -9.58 -2.88
C VAL A 51 2.03 -9.97 -2.01
N THR A 52 1.79 -9.23 -0.93
CA THR A 52 0.67 -9.45 -0.01
C THR A 52 -0.34 -8.31 -0.08
N ALA A 53 -1.60 -8.65 0.09
CA ALA A 53 -2.69 -7.69 0.21
C ALA A 53 -3.71 -8.11 1.28
N ALA A 54 -4.49 -7.13 1.73
CA ALA A 54 -5.54 -7.30 2.73
C ALA A 54 -5.05 -8.06 3.98
N ILE A 55 -3.89 -7.68 4.52
CA ILE A 55 -3.50 -8.01 5.90
C ILE A 55 -4.52 -7.42 6.87
N HIS A 56 -5.05 -6.24 6.54
CA HIS A 56 -6.28 -5.72 7.09
C HIS A 56 -7.42 -6.04 6.11
N GLY A 57 -8.50 -6.64 6.60
CA GLY A 57 -9.57 -7.15 5.73
C GLY A 57 -10.43 -6.06 5.07
N ASP A 58 -10.33 -4.81 5.51
CA ASP A 58 -11.03 -3.66 4.94
C ASP A 58 -10.22 -2.91 3.87
N GLU A 59 -9.00 -3.34 3.56
CA GLU A 59 -8.08 -2.65 2.64
C GLU A 59 -8.07 -3.36 1.28
N LEU A 60 -8.99 -2.96 0.39
CA LEU A 60 -9.34 -3.75 -0.80
C LEU A 60 -8.42 -3.52 -2.01
N ASN A 61 -7.81 -2.34 -2.18
CA ASN A 61 -7.08 -2.01 -3.42
C ASN A 61 -5.97 -3.01 -3.74
N GLY A 62 -5.26 -3.53 -2.74
CA GLY A 62 -4.24 -4.56 -2.93
C GLY A 62 -4.78 -5.84 -3.59
N ILE A 63 -6.04 -6.22 -3.32
CA ILE A 63 -6.70 -7.36 -3.99
C ILE A 63 -6.81 -7.10 -5.49
N GLY A 64 -7.20 -5.87 -5.87
CA GLY A 64 -7.26 -5.44 -7.27
C GLY A 64 -5.90 -5.50 -7.96
N VAL A 65 -4.85 -5.02 -7.28
CA VAL A 65 -3.47 -5.10 -7.76
C VAL A 65 -3.05 -6.55 -7.99
N CYS A 66 -3.26 -7.43 -7.01
CA CYS A 66 -2.96 -8.86 -7.14
C CYS A 66 -3.70 -9.48 -8.33
N ARG A 67 -4.97 -9.13 -8.56
CA ARG A 67 -5.75 -9.61 -9.71
C ARG A 67 -5.11 -9.18 -11.04
N GLU A 68 -4.73 -7.91 -11.16
CA GLU A 68 -4.08 -7.38 -12.38
C GLU A 68 -2.72 -8.07 -12.63
N LEU A 69 -1.90 -8.24 -11.60
CA LEU A 69 -0.60 -8.92 -11.71
C LEU A 69 -0.77 -10.36 -12.21
N LEU A 70 -1.71 -11.10 -11.61
CA LEU A 70 -2.00 -12.49 -11.99
C LEU A 70 -2.61 -12.62 -13.39
N GLY A 71 -3.16 -11.54 -13.95
CA GLY A 71 -3.64 -11.50 -15.35
C GLY A 71 -2.56 -11.14 -16.36
N ARG A 72 -1.45 -10.51 -15.92
CA ARG A 72 -0.39 -9.99 -16.81
C ARG A 72 0.88 -10.83 -16.81
N LEU A 73 1.15 -11.58 -15.74
CA LEU A 73 2.40 -12.32 -15.57
C LEU A 73 2.31 -13.75 -16.10
N ASP A 74 3.26 -14.11 -16.97
CA ASP A 74 3.45 -15.46 -17.48
C ASP A 74 4.72 -16.08 -16.85
N PRO A 75 4.61 -17.19 -16.09
CA PRO A 75 5.77 -17.90 -15.54
C PRO A 75 6.82 -18.31 -16.59
N SER A 76 6.43 -18.49 -17.85
CA SER A 76 7.38 -18.82 -18.93
C SER A 76 8.35 -17.68 -19.25
N GLN A 77 8.00 -16.44 -18.87
CA GLN A 77 8.80 -15.23 -19.06
C GLN A 77 9.38 -14.69 -17.74
N LEU A 78 9.20 -15.43 -16.64
CA LEU A 78 9.64 -15.04 -15.31
C LEU A 78 11.01 -15.67 -15.00
N SER A 79 11.87 -14.90 -14.33
CA SER A 79 13.06 -15.37 -13.64
C SER A 79 12.83 -15.30 -12.13
N GLY A 80 13.14 -16.37 -11.41
CA GLY A 80 12.89 -16.49 -9.98
C GLY A 80 11.47 -16.92 -9.65
N ILE A 81 10.99 -16.55 -8.46
CA ILE A 81 9.71 -17.03 -7.91
C ILE A 81 8.88 -15.83 -7.46
N LEU A 82 7.59 -15.81 -7.82
CA LEU A 82 6.64 -14.83 -7.32
C LEU A 82 5.51 -15.52 -6.54
N ILE A 83 5.34 -15.14 -5.27
CA ILE A 83 4.21 -15.57 -4.44
C ILE A 83 3.26 -14.40 -4.24
N VAL A 84 2.04 -14.51 -4.73
CA VAL A 84 1.00 -13.48 -4.58
C VAL A 84 -0.06 -13.97 -3.61
N VAL A 85 -0.31 -13.23 -2.54
CA VAL A 85 -1.34 -13.53 -1.53
C VAL A 85 -2.37 -12.40 -1.53
N PRO A 86 -3.46 -12.52 -2.31
CA PRO A 86 -4.41 -11.43 -2.49
C PRO A 86 -5.16 -11.07 -1.21
N ILE A 87 -5.43 -12.06 -0.34
CA ILE A 87 -6.19 -11.85 0.90
C ILE A 87 -5.52 -12.62 2.02
N VAL A 88 -4.69 -11.95 2.81
CA VAL A 88 -4.04 -12.56 3.99
C VAL A 88 -5.06 -12.75 5.11
N ASN A 89 -5.82 -11.70 5.45
CA ASN A 89 -6.84 -11.74 6.50
C ASN A 89 -8.22 -12.06 5.92
N VAL A 90 -8.40 -13.30 5.45
CA VAL A 90 -9.65 -13.77 4.82
C VAL A 90 -10.87 -13.58 5.72
N LEU A 91 -10.72 -13.82 7.02
CA LEU A 91 -11.81 -13.67 7.98
C LEU A 91 -12.20 -12.21 8.22
N GLY A 92 -11.21 -11.31 8.30
CA GLY A 92 -11.46 -9.87 8.38
C GLY A 92 -12.15 -9.37 7.12
N ALA A 93 -11.72 -9.83 5.94
CA ALA A 93 -12.29 -9.46 4.65
C ALA A 93 -13.76 -9.86 4.53
N GLN A 94 -14.13 -11.06 4.98
CA GLN A 94 -15.53 -11.53 4.99
C GLN A 94 -16.47 -10.65 5.80
N ILE A 95 -15.97 -9.96 6.82
CA ILE A 95 -16.75 -9.07 7.69
C ILE A 95 -16.40 -7.59 7.49
N HIS A 96 -15.67 -7.25 6.42
CA HIS A 96 -15.26 -5.88 6.09
C HIS A 96 -14.53 -5.16 7.25
N SER A 97 -13.62 -5.87 7.91
CA SER A 97 -12.93 -5.43 9.13
C SER A 97 -11.42 -5.46 8.98
N ARG A 98 -10.78 -4.40 9.48
CA ARG A 98 -9.34 -4.36 9.74
C ARG A 98 -8.86 -5.55 10.57
N TYR A 99 -9.62 -5.87 11.62
CA TYR A 99 -9.28 -6.87 12.61
C TYR A 99 -9.85 -8.24 12.26
N LEU A 100 -9.20 -9.27 12.78
CA LEU A 100 -9.75 -10.63 12.81
C LEU A 100 -10.98 -10.70 13.73
N PRO A 101 -11.84 -11.74 13.61
CA PRO A 101 -13.01 -11.93 14.48
C PRO A 101 -12.71 -11.92 16.00
N ASP A 102 -11.49 -12.26 16.40
CA ASP A 102 -11.00 -12.19 17.79
C ASP A 102 -10.50 -10.79 18.19
N ARG A 103 -10.77 -9.78 17.36
CA ARG A 103 -10.43 -8.35 17.49
C ARG A 103 -8.93 -8.04 17.46
N ARG A 104 -8.08 -9.00 17.10
CA ARG A 104 -6.64 -8.78 16.99
C ARG A 104 -6.30 -8.14 15.65
N ASP A 105 -5.32 -7.24 15.70
CA ASP A 105 -4.65 -6.73 14.51
C ASP A 105 -3.60 -7.76 14.08
N LEU A 106 -3.78 -8.34 12.90
CA LEU A 106 -2.85 -9.32 12.37
C LEU A 106 -1.45 -8.71 12.20
N ASN A 107 -1.36 -7.44 11.80
CA ASN A 107 -0.10 -6.73 11.61
C ASN A 107 0.52 -6.25 12.93
N ARG A 108 0.07 -6.79 14.08
CA ARG A 108 0.71 -6.67 15.40
C ARG A 108 0.99 -8.03 16.03
N THR A 109 0.88 -9.10 15.23
CA THR A 109 0.93 -10.49 15.71
C THR A 109 2.09 -11.29 15.09
N PHE A 110 2.88 -10.71 14.18
CA PHE A 110 4.06 -11.39 13.63
C PHE A 110 5.15 -11.58 14.71
N PRO A 111 5.92 -12.68 14.69
CA PRO A 111 5.95 -13.77 13.68
C PRO A 111 4.84 -14.84 13.85
N GLY A 112 4.00 -14.73 14.88
CA GLY A 112 2.95 -15.70 15.17
C GLY A 112 3.44 -17.00 15.82
N SER A 113 2.52 -17.95 16.02
CA SER A 113 2.81 -19.28 16.56
C SER A 113 1.74 -20.31 16.21
N HIS A 114 2.17 -21.56 16.05
CA HIS A 114 1.27 -22.71 15.77
C HIS A 114 0.29 -22.99 16.92
N GLY A 115 0.73 -22.80 18.17
CA GLY A 115 -0.09 -22.99 19.37
C GLY A 115 -0.91 -21.77 19.79
N GLY A 116 -0.80 -20.66 19.05
CA GLY A 116 -1.40 -19.39 19.43
C GLY A 116 -2.85 -19.20 18.98
N SER A 117 -3.32 -17.96 19.15
CA SER A 117 -4.59 -17.47 18.58
C SER A 117 -4.67 -17.66 17.08
N MET A 118 -5.87 -17.53 16.52
CA MET A 118 -6.10 -17.50 15.07
C MET A 118 -5.18 -16.52 14.33
N ALA A 119 -5.03 -15.29 14.83
CA ALA A 119 -4.09 -14.30 14.29
C ALA A 119 -2.64 -14.82 14.25
N ALA A 120 -2.21 -15.49 15.33
CA ALA A 120 -0.87 -16.03 15.47
C ALA A 120 -0.62 -17.22 14.54
N ARG A 121 -1.63 -18.05 14.28
CA ARG A 121 -1.55 -19.16 13.33
C ARG A 121 -1.46 -18.65 11.89
N ILE A 122 -2.27 -17.65 11.53
CA ILE A 122 -2.21 -16.99 10.21
C ILE A 122 -0.83 -16.34 10.00
N ALA A 123 -0.36 -15.55 10.97
CA ALA A 123 0.97 -14.92 10.89
C ALA A 123 2.08 -15.97 10.74
N LYS A 124 2.01 -17.07 11.51
CA LYS A 124 3.00 -18.14 11.46
C LYS A 124 3.05 -18.84 10.10
N LEU A 125 1.87 -19.14 9.54
CA LEU A 125 1.74 -19.71 8.21
C LEU A 125 2.33 -18.78 7.15
N LEU A 126 2.02 -17.48 7.19
CA LEU A 126 2.59 -16.51 6.25
C LEU A 126 4.12 -16.44 6.37
N MET A 127 4.65 -16.46 7.60
CA MET A 127 6.09 -16.47 7.82
C MET A 127 6.76 -17.69 7.18
N GLU A 128 6.25 -18.89 7.44
CA GLU A 128 6.85 -20.14 6.97
C GLU A 128 6.72 -20.34 5.46
N GLU A 129 5.55 -20.06 4.90
CA GLU A 129 5.24 -20.39 3.50
C GLU A 129 5.59 -19.26 2.53
N VAL A 130 5.58 -18.00 2.98
CA VAL A 130 5.69 -16.84 2.10
C VAL A 130 6.94 -16.02 2.39
N VAL A 131 7.19 -15.64 3.64
CA VAL A 131 8.26 -14.68 3.98
C VAL A 131 9.64 -15.35 4.02
N THR A 132 9.78 -16.48 4.73
CA THR A 132 11.07 -17.15 4.88
C THR A 132 11.62 -17.61 3.54
N GLY A 133 12.85 -17.20 3.24
CA GLY A 133 13.55 -17.51 1.99
C GLY A 133 13.19 -16.60 0.80
N SER A 134 12.35 -15.58 1.01
CA SER A 134 12.14 -14.52 0.01
C SER A 134 13.25 -13.47 0.09
N ASP A 135 13.55 -12.82 -1.03
CA ASP A 135 14.55 -11.75 -1.14
C ASP A 135 13.93 -10.36 -1.00
N VAL A 136 12.67 -10.18 -1.42
CA VAL A 136 11.94 -8.89 -1.33
C VAL A 136 10.46 -9.15 -1.07
N GLY A 137 9.82 -8.31 -0.26
CA GLY A 137 8.38 -8.27 -0.09
C GLY A 137 7.76 -6.96 -0.55
N ILE A 138 6.53 -7.01 -1.04
CA ILE A 138 5.68 -5.85 -1.29
C ILE A 138 4.35 -6.06 -0.59
N ASP A 139 4.04 -5.21 0.38
CA ASP A 139 2.83 -5.31 1.19
C ASP A 139 1.90 -4.13 0.88
N LEU A 140 0.73 -4.44 0.33
CA LEU A 140 -0.21 -3.48 -0.24
C LEU A 140 -1.30 -3.13 0.78
N HIS A 141 -1.30 -1.87 1.23
CA HIS A 141 -2.26 -1.30 2.18
C HIS A 141 -3.08 -0.19 1.52
N THR A 142 -4.18 0.17 2.18
CA THR A 142 -4.94 1.39 1.91
C THR A 142 -5.03 2.24 3.16
N ALA A 143 -5.62 3.42 3.06
CA ALA A 143 -6.01 4.13 4.27
C ALA A 143 -6.98 3.28 5.11
N ALA A 144 -6.97 3.51 6.42
CA ALA A 144 -7.91 2.88 7.35
C ALA A 144 -9.37 3.32 7.07
N ASN A 145 -10.33 2.61 7.65
CA ASN A 145 -11.75 2.93 7.52
C ASN A 145 -12.04 4.45 7.69
N ARG A 146 -12.87 5.00 6.79
CA ARG A 146 -13.26 6.41 6.71
C ARG A 146 -12.10 7.37 6.41
N ARG A 147 -11.06 6.89 5.74
CA ARG A 147 -9.91 7.68 5.30
C ARG A 147 -9.53 7.33 3.87
N THR A 148 -8.76 8.22 3.27
CA THR A 148 -8.09 8.03 1.98
C THR A 148 -6.61 8.42 2.10
N ASN A 149 -5.77 7.80 1.28
CA ASN A 149 -4.34 8.11 1.14
C ASN A 149 -4.03 8.33 -0.33
N VAL A 150 -3.18 9.30 -0.66
CA VAL A 150 -2.55 9.34 -1.99
C VAL A 150 -1.61 8.13 -2.15
N PRO A 151 -1.42 7.60 -3.38
CA PRO A 151 -0.44 6.57 -3.66
C PRO A 151 0.96 6.93 -3.15
N GLN A 152 1.49 6.16 -2.21
CA GLN A 152 2.77 6.45 -1.58
C GLN A 152 3.48 5.17 -1.13
N MET A 153 4.81 5.22 -1.12
CA MET A 153 5.63 4.19 -0.48
C MET A 153 5.97 4.59 0.96
N ARG A 154 6.02 3.61 1.85
CA ARG A 154 6.47 3.74 3.23
C ARG A 154 7.63 2.81 3.49
N VAL A 155 8.83 3.38 3.55
CA VAL A 155 10.10 2.66 3.73
C VAL A 155 10.94 3.33 4.82
N ARG A 156 12.11 2.78 5.13
CA ARG A 156 13.11 3.49 5.93
C ARG A 156 14.04 4.21 4.95
N THR A 157 14.02 5.54 4.92
CA THR A 157 14.77 6.27 3.87
C THR A 157 16.28 6.18 4.01
N GLU A 158 16.78 5.76 5.18
CA GLU A 158 18.20 5.52 5.44
C GLU A 158 18.71 4.19 4.87
N ASP A 159 17.82 3.25 4.56
CA ASP A 159 18.19 1.95 3.99
C ASP A 159 18.21 2.08 2.46
N GLU A 160 19.43 2.19 1.91
CA GLU A 160 19.72 2.33 0.48
C GLU A 160 18.97 1.29 -0.36
N ARG A 161 18.90 0.03 0.08
CA ARG A 161 18.26 -1.03 -0.70
C ARG A 161 16.76 -0.82 -0.78
N THR A 162 16.10 -0.45 0.33
CA THR A 162 14.67 -0.15 0.30
C THR A 162 14.35 1.12 -0.49
N MET A 163 15.25 2.11 -0.48
CA MET A 163 15.09 3.32 -1.27
C MET A 163 15.23 3.08 -2.77
N GLU A 164 16.24 2.31 -3.21
CA GLU A 164 16.36 1.87 -4.61
C GLU A 164 15.07 1.18 -5.09
N LEU A 165 14.55 0.27 -4.27
CA LEU A 165 13.33 -0.47 -4.58
C LEU A 165 12.09 0.44 -4.60
N ALA A 166 12.00 1.44 -3.73
CA ALA A 166 10.93 2.43 -3.73
C ALA A 166 11.00 3.37 -4.95
N ILE A 167 12.20 3.77 -5.37
CA ILE A 167 12.43 4.56 -6.59
C ILE A 167 12.05 3.72 -7.82
N ALA A 168 12.46 2.45 -7.87
CA ALA A 168 12.07 1.52 -8.93
C ALA A 168 10.55 1.31 -8.97
N PHE A 169 9.90 1.20 -7.81
CA PHE A 169 8.44 1.13 -7.73
C PHE A 169 7.80 2.39 -8.31
N GLY A 170 8.35 3.58 -8.05
CA GLY A 170 7.92 4.82 -8.71
C GLY A 170 6.52 5.27 -8.33
N ALA A 171 6.16 5.21 -7.05
CA ALA A 171 5.00 5.95 -6.54
C ALA A 171 5.37 7.45 -6.46
N PRO A 172 4.40 8.39 -6.54
CA PRO A 172 4.71 9.82 -6.54
C PRO A 172 5.32 10.32 -5.22
N TYR A 173 5.08 9.61 -4.12
CA TYR A 173 5.56 10.00 -2.79
C TYR A 173 6.27 8.84 -2.09
N VAL A 174 7.32 9.16 -1.34
CA VAL A 174 7.98 8.27 -0.39
C VAL A 174 7.94 8.93 0.99
N LEU A 175 7.35 8.24 1.96
CA LEU A 175 7.31 8.67 3.35
C LEU A 175 8.30 7.84 4.17
N ASP A 176 9.20 8.50 4.89
CA ASP A 176 10.03 7.84 5.89
C ASP A 176 9.16 7.35 7.04
N ALA A 177 9.22 6.04 7.29
CA ALA A 177 8.36 5.37 8.24
C ALA A 177 9.19 4.43 9.11
N SER A 178 9.01 4.52 10.43
CA SER A 178 9.64 3.59 11.36
C SER A 178 8.99 2.20 11.32
N LEU A 179 9.75 1.18 11.72
CA LEU A 179 9.21 -0.17 11.94
C LEU A 179 8.22 -0.16 13.11
N ARG A 180 7.21 -1.02 13.02
CA ARG A 180 6.17 -1.16 14.06
C ARG A 180 6.29 -2.53 14.72
N PRO A 181 6.28 -2.59 16.07
CA PRO A 181 6.33 -3.85 16.80
C PRO A 181 5.25 -4.86 16.36
N GLY A 182 5.68 -6.08 16.10
CA GLY A 182 4.84 -7.21 15.69
C GLY A 182 4.26 -7.09 14.28
N SER A 183 4.79 -6.19 13.45
CA SER A 183 4.39 -6.06 12.05
C SER A 183 5.14 -7.00 11.13
N LEU A 184 4.54 -7.31 9.97
CA LEU A 184 5.19 -8.09 8.92
C LEU A 184 6.54 -7.47 8.54
N ARG A 185 6.55 -6.15 8.34
CA ARG A 185 7.75 -5.41 7.91
C ARG A 185 8.88 -5.47 8.94
N GLU A 186 8.58 -5.37 10.23
CA GLU A 186 9.60 -5.51 11.29
C GLU A 186 10.25 -6.89 11.26
N ILE A 187 9.42 -7.94 11.31
CA ILE A 187 9.92 -9.31 11.39
C ILE A 187 10.62 -9.74 10.10
N ALA A 188 10.20 -9.24 8.93
CA ALA A 188 10.87 -9.51 7.66
C ALA A 188 12.27 -8.89 7.60
N VAL A 189 12.45 -7.68 8.16
CA VAL A 189 13.77 -7.05 8.28
C VAL A 189 14.71 -7.87 9.16
N ASP A 190 14.22 -8.48 10.25
CA ASP A 190 15.02 -9.40 11.09
C ASP A 190 15.48 -10.67 10.34
N LEU A 191 14.92 -10.93 9.15
CA LEU A 191 15.29 -12.04 8.25
C LEU A 191 16.06 -11.55 7.01
N ASP A 192 16.55 -10.31 7.01
CA ASP A 192 17.20 -9.66 5.86
C ASP A 192 16.31 -9.57 4.61
N VAL A 193 14.98 -9.54 4.79
CA VAL A 193 14.00 -9.41 3.71
C VAL A 193 13.41 -7.99 3.71
N PRO A 194 13.89 -7.07 2.85
CA PRO A 194 13.28 -5.75 2.70
C PRO A 194 11.83 -5.87 2.24
N VAL A 195 10.92 -5.22 2.96
CA VAL A 195 9.49 -5.15 2.61
C VAL A 195 9.09 -3.72 2.31
N LEU A 196 8.68 -3.48 1.08
CA LEU A 196 8.07 -2.23 0.65
C LEU A 196 6.61 -2.19 1.10
N THR A 197 6.22 -1.14 1.82
CA THR A 197 4.80 -0.92 2.13
C THR A 197 4.24 0.13 1.17
N TYR A 198 3.22 -0.25 0.40
CA TYR A 198 2.45 0.69 -0.42
C TYR A 198 1.18 1.09 0.30
N GLU A 199 0.78 2.36 0.20
CA GLU A 199 -0.48 2.89 0.70
C GLU A 199 -1.16 3.68 -0.42
N GLY A 200 -2.45 3.40 -0.69
CA GLY A 200 -3.19 4.18 -1.68
C GLY A 200 -4.69 3.89 -1.67
N GLY A 201 -5.48 4.97 -1.77
CA GLY A 201 -6.94 4.94 -1.82
C GLY A 201 -7.61 4.71 -0.46
N GLU A 202 -8.94 4.54 -0.53
CA GLU A 202 -9.83 4.35 0.61
C GLU A 202 -9.94 2.89 1.07
N ALA A 203 -10.36 2.69 2.32
CA ALA A 203 -10.86 1.40 2.79
C ALA A 203 -12.19 1.05 2.09
N LEU A 204 -12.44 -0.25 1.90
CA LEU A 204 -13.70 -0.82 1.41
C LEU A 204 -14.18 -0.33 0.03
N ARG A 205 -13.29 0.30 -0.74
CA ARG A 205 -13.59 0.79 -2.08
C ARG A 205 -12.40 0.60 -3.00
N PHE A 206 -12.66 0.21 -4.25
CA PHE A 206 -11.64 0.24 -5.28
C PHE A 206 -11.40 1.67 -5.78
N ASP A 207 -10.13 2.01 -5.85
CA ASP A 207 -9.61 3.23 -6.47
C ASP A 207 -8.74 2.84 -7.66
N ASP A 208 -9.24 3.08 -8.87
CA ASP A 208 -8.58 2.66 -10.11
C ASP A 208 -7.20 3.31 -10.28
N ARG A 209 -7.01 4.55 -9.81
CA ARG A 209 -5.71 5.25 -9.88
C ARG A 209 -4.72 4.63 -8.90
N ALA A 210 -5.15 4.34 -7.68
CA ALA A 210 -4.32 3.69 -6.67
C ALA A 210 -3.95 2.25 -7.09
N ILE A 211 -4.88 1.51 -7.68
CA ILE A 211 -4.63 0.15 -8.19
C ILE A 211 -3.64 0.22 -9.36
N ALA A 212 -3.89 1.07 -10.36
CA ALA A 212 -2.99 1.19 -11.51
C ALA A 212 -1.57 1.61 -11.09
N THR A 213 -1.44 2.59 -10.21
CA THR A 213 -0.13 3.06 -9.68
C THR A 213 0.63 1.91 -9.02
N ALA A 214 -0.05 1.12 -8.18
CA ALA A 214 0.58 0.00 -7.50
C ALA A 214 0.89 -1.19 -8.43
N THR A 215 0.01 -1.52 -9.37
CA THR A 215 0.25 -2.56 -10.36
C THR A 215 1.49 -2.23 -11.18
N ASP A 216 1.58 -1.00 -11.70
CA ASP A 216 2.73 -0.59 -12.49
C ASP A 216 3.99 -0.54 -11.63
N GLY A 217 3.87 -0.11 -10.38
CA GLY A 217 5.00 -0.09 -9.45
C GLY A 217 5.54 -1.48 -9.13
N VAL A 218 4.67 -2.45 -8.86
CA VAL A 218 5.10 -3.86 -8.66
C VAL A 218 5.80 -4.37 -9.91
N LEU A 219 5.24 -4.16 -11.10
CA LEU A 219 5.86 -4.60 -12.35
C LEU A 219 7.23 -3.95 -12.59
N ARG A 220 7.38 -2.65 -12.30
CA ARG A 220 8.67 -1.97 -12.36
C ARG A 220 9.67 -2.53 -11.36
N THR A 221 9.25 -2.84 -10.14
CA THR A 221 10.10 -3.49 -9.12
C THR A 221 10.54 -4.89 -9.59
N LEU A 222 9.64 -5.70 -10.15
CA LEU A 222 9.99 -7.01 -10.70
C LEU A 222 10.98 -6.89 -11.86
N HIS A 223 10.82 -5.89 -12.73
CA HIS A 223 11.75 -5.60 -13.82
C HIS A 223 13.13 -5.14 -13.29
N TYR A 224 13.15 -4.24 -12.30
CA TYR A 224 14.38 -3.80 -11.64
C TYR A 224 15.15 -4.96 -11.01
N LEU A 225 14.44 -5.95 -10.47
CA LEU A 225 15.00 -7.18 -9.92
C LEU A 225 15.41 -8.22 -10.99
N GLY A 226 15.23 -7.90 -12.29
CA GLY A 226 15.54 -8.81 -13.39
C GLY A 226 14.59 -10.01 -13.51
N MET A 227 13.43 -9.96 -12.85
CA MET A 227 12.47 -11.07 -12.85
C MET A 227 11.63 -11.12 -14.12
N ILE A 228 11.37 -9.97 -14.76
CA ILE A 228 10.61 -9.88 -16.01
C ILE A 228 11.42 -9.09 -17.05
N PRO A 229 11.25 -9.36 -18.35
CA PRO A 229 12.06 -8.74 -19.41
C PRO A 229 11.78 -7.25 -19.63
N SER A 230 10.60 -6.76 -19.24
CA SER A 230 10.21 -5.37 -19.37
C SER A 230 9.19 -4.98 -18.31
N GLY A 231 9.30 -3.78 -17.75
CA GLY A 231 8.28 -3.16 -16.91
C GLY A 231 7.61 -1.96 -17.61
N PRO A 232 6.52 -1.41 -17.03
CA PRO A 232 5.97 -0.13 -17.45
C PRO A 232 7.03 0.99 -17.43
N PRO A 233 6.88 2.05 -18.24
CA PRO A 233 7.77 3.20 -18.16
C PRO A 233 7.86 3.76 -16.73
N PRO A 234 9.05 4.22 -16.30
CA PRO A 234 9.18 4.92 -15.03
C PRO A 234 8.41 6.26 -15.09
N PRO A 235 7.99 6.81 -13.94
CA PRO A 235 7.49 8.18 -13.86
C PRO A 235 8.52 9.18 -14.42
N GLN A 236 8.03 10.30 -14.97
CA GLN A 236 8.90 11.35 -15.50
C GLN A 236 9.72 12.02 -14.40
N GLU A 237 9.12 12.14 -13.22
CA GLU A 237 9.72 12.83 -12.08
C GLU A 237 10.07 11.86 -10.95
N PRO A 238 11.17 12.10 -10.21
CA PRO A 238 11.48 11.35 -9.00
C PRO A 238 10.39 11.52 -7.93
N PRO A 239 10.25 10.54 -7.02
CA PRO A 239 9.30 10.65 -5.92
C PRO A 239 9.65 11.81 -4.99
N ILE A 240 8.63 12.46 -4.46
CA ILE A 240 8.79 13.43 -3.37
C ILE A 240 9.05 12.67 -2.08
N VAL A 241 10.24 12.86 -1.50
CA VAL A 241 10.62 12.22 -0.24
C VAL A 241 10.22 13.11 0.94
N MET A 242 9.43 12.56 1.85
CA MET A 242 8.95 13.21 3.06
C MET A 242 9.55 12.50 4.26
N HIS A 243 10.39 13.19 5.01
CA HIS A 243 11.02 12.64 6.22
C HIS A 243 10.12 12.76 7.44
N GLU A 244 9.17 13.69 7.41
CA GLU A 244 8.21 13.91 8.47
C GLU A 244 6.79 13.92 7.95
N SER A 245 5.85 13.61 8.85
CA SER A 245 4.44 13.84 8.59
C SER A 245 3.68 14.08 9.88
N ARG A 246 2.53 14.74 9.79
CA ARG A 246 1.69 15.11 10.93
C ARG A 246 0.21 14.95 10.60
N TRP A 247 -0.53 14.32 11.53
CA TRP A 247 -1.99 14.34 11.49
C TRP A 247 -2.49 15.62 12.15
N LEU A 248 -3.17 16.45 11.36
CA LEU A 248 -3.92 17.59 11.84
C LEU A 248 -5.30 17.13 12.31
N ARG A 249 -5.73 17.65 13.45
CA ARG A 249 -6.89 17.15 14.19
C ARG A 249 -7.91 18.24 14.39
N ALA A 250 -9.18 17.84 14.44
CA ALA A 250 -10.28 18.73 14.74
C ALA A 250 -10.12 19.31 16.15
N GLU A 251 -10.09 20.63 16.29
CA GLU A 251 -10.18 21.26 17.62
C GLU A 251 -11.61 21.26 18.15
N ARG A 252 -12.59 21.30 17.22
CA ARG A 252 -14.02 21.34 17.50
C ARG A 252 -14.75 20.27 16.71
N GLY A 253 -15.89 19.82 17.25
CA GLY A 253 -16.79 18.93 16.53
C GLY A 253 -17.69 19.69 15.57
N GLY A 254 -18.13 19.03 14.51
CA GLY A 254 -19.04 19.61 13.52
C GLY A 254 -18.93 19.00 12.15
N ILE A 255 -19.47 19.71 11.17
CA ILE A 255 -19.43 19.38 9.75
C ILE A 255 -18.14 19.98 9.18
N VAL A 256 -17.29 19.14 8.58
CA VAL A 256 -16.02 19.54 7.96
C VAL A 256 -16.25 19.87 6.49
N ASP A 257 -15.79 21.05 6.11
CA ASP A 257 -15.64 21.49 4.72
C ASP A 257 -14.15 21.65 4.41
N LEU A 258 -13.62 20.80 3.52
CA LEU A 258 -12.21 20.80 3.15
C LEU A 258 -11.96 21.84 2.05
N HIS A 259 -10.91 22.65 2.21
CA HIS A 259 -10.50 23.69 1.26
C HIS A 259 -9.36 23.22 0.34
N VAL A 260 -8.88 21.99 0.56
CA VAL A 260 -7.75 21.38 -0.15
C VAL A 260 -8.08 19.93 -0.51
N GLY A 261 -7.50 19.47 -1.61
CA GLY A 261 -7.58 18.10 -2.12
C GLY A 261 -6.42 17.21 -1.64
N MET A 262 -6.55 15.91 -1.89
CA MET A 262 -5.47 14.94 -1.67
C MET A 262 -4.41 15.11 -2.76
N GLY A 263 -3.14 15.26 -2.35
CA GLY A 263 -2.01 15.53 -3.24
C GLY A 263 -1.67 17.01 -3.39
N ASP A 264 -2.56 17.90 -2.94
CA ASP A 264 -2.32 19.34 -2.98
C ASP A 264 -1.12 19.72 -2.11
N ARG A 265 -0.34 20.67 -2.62
CA ARG A 265 0.66 21.39 -1.82
C ARG A 265 -0.05 22.45 -0.99
N VAL A 266 0.44 22.66 0.21
CA VAL A 266 -0.10 23.67 1.14
C VAL A 266 1.04 24.48 1.72
N GLU A 267 0.81 25.77 1.90
CA GLU A 267 1.73 26.69 2.57
C GLU A 267 1.35 26.90 4.05
N GLU A 268 2.32 27.23 4.90
CA GLU A 268 2.06 27.68 6.26
C GLU A 268 1.07 28.86 6.28
N GLY A 269 0.04 28.77 7.12
CA GLY A 269 -1.05 29.74 7.19
C GLY A 269 -2.16 29.55 6.16
N GLN A 270 -2.02 28.64 5.19
CA GLN A 270 -3.08 28.36 4.22
C GLN A 270 -4.30 27.71 4.90
N PRO A 271 -5.53 28.22 4.70
CA PRO A 271 -6.74 27.57 5.19
C PRO A 271 -6.91 26.15 4.63
N LEU A 272 -7.06 25.16 5.52
CA LEU A 272 -7.17 23.75 5.14
C LEU A 272 -8.60 23.22 5.20
N TRP A 273 -9.34 23.57 6.25
CA TRP A 273 -10.74 23.21 6.38
C TRP A 273 -11.47 24.16 7.33
N THR A 274 -12.79 24.18 7.23
CA THR A 274 -13.67 24.82 8.21
C THR A 274 -14.58 23.79 8.85
N THR A 275 -14.65 23.80 10.19
CA THR A 275 -15.65 23.03 10.94
C THR A 275 -16.83 23.93 11.29
N THR A 276 -18.05 23.51 10.94
CA THR A 276 -19.29 24.24 11.19
C THR A 276 -20.24 23.46 12.09
N SER A 277 -20.84 24.10 13.10
CA SER A 277 -21.85 23.42 13.94
C SER A 277 -23.12 23.07 13.13
N PRO A 278 -23.92 22.07 13.53
CA PRO A 278 -25.10 21.65 12.76
C PRO A 278 -26.16 22.75 12.54
N LEU A 279 -26.15 23.81 13.36
CA LEU A 279 -27.05 24.96 13.23
C LEU A 279 -26.38 26.17 12.53
N GLY A 280 -25.13 26.03 12.06
CA GLY A 280 -24.41 27.02 11.26
C GLY A 280 -23.80 28.20 12.03
N ALA A 281 -24.06 28.32 13.33
CA ALA A 281 -23.69 29.49 14.13
C ALA A 281 -22.20 29.55 14.52
N GLU A 282 -21.57 28.40 14.77
CA GLU A 282 -20.17 28.32 15.15
C GLU A 282 -19.35 27.82 13.97
N ARG A 283 -18.27 28.53 13.66
CA ARG A 283 -17.31 28.18 12.61
C ARG A 283 -15.89 28.34 13.13
N ALA A 284 -15.03 27.38 12.82
CA ALA A 284 -13.60 27.46 13.08
C ALA A 284 -12.85 26.97 11.85
N THR A 285 -11.87 27.74 11.39
CA THR A 285 -10.99 27.37 10.29
C THR A 285 -9.65 26.91 10.87
N MET A 286 -9.15 25.77 10.38
CA MET A 286 -7.78 25.37 10.62
C MET A 286 -6.92 25.83 9.45
N GLU A 287 -5.79 26.44 9.77
CA GLU A 287 -4.74 26.79 8.82
C GLU A 287 -3.58 25.78 8.91
N SER A 288 -2.82 25.61 7.84
CA SER A 288 -1.66 24.71 7.86
C SER A 288 -0.60 25.26 8.80
N PRO A 289 -0.06 24.45 9.73
CA PRO A 289 1.03 24.90 10.59
C PRO A 289 2.38 24.95 9.89
N HIS A 290 2.52 24.28 8.73
CA HIS A 290 3.77 24.14 7.98
C HIS A 290 3.46 24.02 6.48
N ASP A 291 4.47 24.30 5.66
CA ASP A 291 4.47 23.89 4.25
C ASP A 291 4.45 22.36 4.14
N GLY A 292 3.76 21.82 3.14
CA GLY A 292 3.72 20.38 2.93
C GLY A 292 2.77 19.91 1.85
N ILE A 293 2.43 18.63 1.91
CA ILE A 293 1.57 17.93 0.94
C ILE A 293 0.47 17.18 1.69
N VAL A 294 -0.77 17.30 1.22
CA VAL A 294 -1.91 16.56 1.78
C VAL A 294 -1.84 15.10 1.32
N ILE A 295 -1.25 14.21 2.12
CA ILE A 295 -1.00 12.81 1.75
C ILE A 295 -2.12 11.85 2.16
N GLY A 296 -3.11 12.34 2.90
CA GLY A 296 -4.27 11.57 3.28
C GLY A 296 -5.25 12.39 4.11
N GLY A 297 -6.44 11.85 4.32
CA GLY A 297 -7.44 12.54 5.12
C GLY A 297 -8.70 11.74 5.39
N THR A 298 -9.60 12.33 6.17
CA THR A 298 -10.93 11.79 6.48
C THR A 298 -11.81 11.85 5.24
N THR A 299 -12.62 10.80 5.05
CA THR A 299 -13.74 10.81 4.10
C THR A 299 -15.08 11.06 4.79
N LEU A 300 -15.09 11.13 6.13
CA LEU A 300 -16.28 11.52 6.88
C LEU A 300 -16.43 13.04 6.93
N PRO A 301 -17.63 13.56 6.62
CA PRO A 301 -17.92 14.99 6.72
C PRO A 301 -18.23 15.42 8.16
N LEU A 302 -18.28 14.49 9.13
CA LEU A 302 -18.61 14.76 10.52
C LEU A 302 -17.45 14.36 11.42
N VAL A 303 -17.06 15.25 12.32
CA VAL A 303 -15.94 15.03 13.25
C VAL A 303 -16.26 15.41 14.68
N SER A 304 -15.56 14.76 15.60
CA SER A 304 -15.44 15.12 17.02
C SER A 304 -14.09 15.78 17.31
N PRO A 305 -13.97 16.58 18.37
CA PRO A 305 -12.68 17.09 18.82
C PRO A 305 -11.64 15.95 18.98
N GLY A 306 -10.44 16.18 18.49
CA GLY A 306 -9.32 15.23 18.50
C GLY A 306 -9.31 14.23 17.35
N GLU A 307 -10.37 14.12 16.54
CA GLU A 307 -10.34 13.25 15.36
C GLU A 307 -9.41 13.81 14.28
N ALA A 308 -8.63 12.93 13.65
CA ALA A 308 -7.66 13.33 12.65
C ALA A 308 -8.35 13.58 11.28
N ILE A 309 -8.14 14.76 10.71
CA ILE A 309 -8.81 15.24 9.49
C ILE A 309 -7.87 15.11 8.29
N LEU A 310 -6.72 15.81 8.29
CA LEU A 310 -5.73 15.76 7.21
C LEU A 310 -4.39 15.22 7.72
N HIS A 311 -3.69 14.48 6.87
CA HIS A 311 -2.31 14.04 7.08
C HIS A 311 -1.43 14.85 6.15
N ILE A 312 -0.58 15.69 6.72
CA ILE A 312 0.38 16.49 5.96
C ILE A 312 1.74 15.79 6.00
N GLY A 313 2.29 15.51 4.82
CA GLY A 313 3.67 15.10 4.64
C GLY A 313 4.56 16.33 4.43
N ILE A 314 5.72 16.34 5.08
CA ILE A 314 6.63 17.48 5.11
C ILE A 314 7.91 17.07 4.37
N PRO A 315 8.17 17.64 3.17
CA PRO A 315 9.43 17.45 2.46
C PRO A 315 10.62 18.02 3.26
N GLY A 316 11.83 17.49 3.04
CA GLY A 316 13.05 18.01 3.68
C GLY A 316 13.49 19.39 3.16
N GLU A 317 14.44 20.04 3.85
CA GLU A 317 15.03 21.32 3.40
C GLU A 317 15.60 21.21 1.98
N GLY A 318 15.30 22.20 1.12
CA GLY A 318 15.75 22.24 -0.28
C GLY A 318 14.70 21.79 -1.30
N TRP A 319 13.49 21.44 -0.86
CA TRP A 319 12.32 21.34 -1.73
C TRP A 319 11.89 22.74 -2.22
N ALA A 320 12.59 23.26 -3.23
CA ALA A 320 11.96 24.20 -4.15
C ALA A 320 10.99 23.35 -4.96
N GLY A 321 9.71 23.38 -4.60
CA GLY A 321 8.70 22.60 -5.31
C GLY A 321 8.83 22.80 -6.81
N TYR A 322 8.45 21.79 -7.60
CA TYR A 322 8.26 21.98 -9.04
C TYR A 322 7.51 23.30 -9.24
N GLU A 323 8.16 24.26 -9.89
CA GLU A 323 7.51 25.46 -10.36
C GLU A 323 6.28 24.97 -11.13
N ASP A 324 5.09 25.46 -10.76
CA ASP A 324 3.93 25.30 -11.64
C ASP A 324 4.38 25.79 -13.00
N ASP A 325 4.51 24.88 -13.97
CA ASP A 325 4.84 25.26 -15.33
C ASP A 325 3.66 26.07 -15.85
N PRO A 326 3.77 27.41 -15.98
CA PRO A 326 2.67 28.24 -16.43
C PRO A 326 2.40 28.01 -17.92
N SER A 327 3.22 27.20 -18.62
CA SER A 327 3.08 26.95 -20.06
C SER A 327 2.08 25.86 -20.43
N ALA A 328 1.39 25.24 -19.46
CA ALA A 328 0.29 24.31 -19.74
C ALA A 328 -1.06 24.99 -20.06
N GLU A 329 -1.14 26.32 -19.97
CA GLU A 329 -2.27 27.11 -20.47
C GLU A 329 -1.81 28.04 -21.60
N GLU A 330 -1.59 27.51 -22.81
CA GLU A 330 -1.70 28.23 -24.10
C GLU A 330 -1.25 27.29 -25.24
N ASP A 331 -2.13 26.39 -25.68
CA ASP A 331 -2.05 25.82 -27.04
C ASP A 331 -3.39 25.17 -27.39
N ASP A 332 -4.41 26.00 -27.60
CA ASP A 332 -5.65 25.62 -28.32
C ASP A 332 -6.40 26.90 -28.74
N ALA A 333 -5.75 27.75 -29.55
CA ALA A 333 -6.44 28.85 -30.25
C ALA A 333 -5.64 29.35 -31.47
N GLU A 334 -5.61 28.60 -32.57
CA GLU A 334 -5.31 29.02 -33.96
C GLU A 334 -5.53 27.73 -34.80
N ASP A 335 -6.28 27.59 -35.88
CA ASP A 335 -6.96 28.46 -36.82
C ASP A 335 -8.10 27.64 -37.48
N LEU A 336 -9.31 28.19 -37.53
CA LEU A 336 -10.32 27.75 -38.50
C LEU A 336 -10.85 28.99 -39.21
N GLU A 337 -10.18 29.38 -40.29
CA GLU A 337 -10.76 30.29 -41.28
C GLU A 337 -11.80 29.56 -42.15
N PRO A 338 -12.87 30.26 -42.57
CA PRO A 338 -13.99 29.65 -43.28
C PRO A 338 -13.75 29.61 -44.79
N THR A 339 -13.94 28.43 -45.39
CA THR A 339 -14.33 28.26 -46.80
C THR A 339 -15.46 27.27 -46.91
#